data_AF-A0A850IZP3-F1
#
_entry.id   AF-A0A850IZP3-F1
#
_cell.length_a   1.000
_cell.length_b   1.000
_cell.length_c   1.000
_cell.angle_alpha   90.00
_cell.angle_beta   90.00
_cell.angle_gamma   90.00
#
_symmetry.space_group_name_H-M   'P 1'
#
loop_
_entity.id
_entity.type
_entity.pdbx_description
1 polymer ?
#
loop_
_entity_poly.entity_id
_entity_poly.type
_entity_poly.pdbx_seq_one_letter_code
_entity_poly.pdbx_strand_id
1 'polypeptide(L)'
;MNNATRHGIGALIGVVATPLIAGCLAYSVDDVRLSVASGLQAKIDDVPAPHDWAALGLLLVGAAVIGLVVNARLSPLASLVPGVLGGALGVLWFLETAWMLDKSTPEFVPEDLYLGYTNMAANGTFMIIGVALVVASLSPRRWRGTRTSEPATSPAPIAPRKPGPGEDVVEA
;
A
#
# COMPACT_ATOMS: atom_id res chain seq x y z
N MET A 1 -6.98 9.47 19.51
CA MET A 1 -7.66 8.25 19.05
C MET A 1 -7.16 7.07 19.87
N ASN A 2 -8.04 6.21 20.35
CA ASN A 2 -7.60 4.95 20.95
C ASN A 2 -6.97 4.04 19.87
N ASN A 3 -6.15 3.07 20.27
CA ASN A 3 -5.45 2.20 19.32
C ASN A 3 -6.42 1.40 18.43
N ALA A 4 -7.57 1.00 18.97
CA ALA A 4 -8.59 0.25 18.24
C ALA A 4 -9.14 1.03 17.04
N THR A 5 -9.50 2.31 17.19
CA THR A 5 -9.98 3.15 16.08
C THR A 5 -8.92 3.31 14.99
N ARG A 6 -7.66 3.52 15.38
CA ARG A 6 -6.55 3.66 14.42
C ARG A 6 -6.35 2.39 13.60
N HIS A 7 -6.44 1.22 14.24
CA HIS A 7 -6.36 -0.06 13.56
C HIS A 7 -7.58 -0.34 12.69
N GLY A 8 -8.79 -0.06 13.17
CA GLY A 8 -10.03 -0.20 12.40
C GLY A 8 -10.02 0.61 11.10
N ILE A 9 -9.61 1.89 11.17
CA ILE A 9 -9.47 2.73 9.97
C ILE A 9 -8.41 2.16 9.04
N GLY A 10 -7.27 1.69 9.57
CA GLY A 10 -6.24 1.03 8.77
C GLY A 10 -6.74 -0.22 8.04
N ALA A 11 -7.50 -1.07 8.73
CA ALA A 11 -8.09 -2.26 8.13
C ALA A 11 -9.08 -1.88 7.01
N LEU A 12 -9.95 -0.90 7.25
CA LEU A 12 -10.89 -0.40 6.24
C LEU A 12 -10.16 0.13 5.00
N ILE A 13 -9.10 0.92 5.19
CA ILE A 13 -8.25 1.40 4.08
C ILE A 13 -7.65 0.21 3.33
N GLY A 14 -7.14 -0.80 4.04
CA GLY A 14 -6.58 -2.00 3.40
C GLY A 14 -7.61 -2.79 2.59
N VAL A 15 -8.83 -2.93 3.11
CA VAL A 15 -9.94 -3.60 2.41
C VAL A 15 -10.30 -2.85 1.14
N VAL A 16 -10.37 -1.51 1.17
CA VAL A 16 -10.68 -0.69 -0.01
C VAL A 16 -9.50 -0.63 -1.00
N ALA A 17 -8.27 -0.58 -0.50
CA ALA A 17 -7.07 -0.55 -1.32
C ALA A 17 -6.89 -1.84 -2.13
N THR A 18 -7.30 -2.98 -1.60
CA THR A 18 -7.14 -4.29 -2.27
C THR A 18 -7.81 -4.33 -3.66
N PRO A 19 -9.13 -4.11 -3.80
CA PRO A 19 -9.79 -4.10 -5.11
C PRO A 19 -9.36 -2.91 -5.98
N LEU A 20 -9.01 -1.77 -5.38
CA LEU A 20 -8.49 -0.63 -6.13
C LEU A 20 -7.16 -0.96 -6.82
N ILE A 21 -6.20 -1.52 -6.08
CA ILE A 21 -4.91 -1.94 -6.61
C ILE A 21 -5.12 -3.01 -7.69
N ALA A 22 -5.91 -4.04 -7.39
CA ALA A 22 -6.16 -5.13 -8.33
C ALA A 22 -6.83 -4.65 -9.62
N GLY A 23 -7.90 -3.85 -9.52
CA GLY A 23 -8.64 -3.34 -10.68
C GLY A 23 -7.81 -2.38 -11.53
N CYS A 24 -7.12 -1.41 -10.91
CA CYS A 24 -6.28 -0.46 -11.65
C CYS A 24 -5.17 -1.18 -12.41
N LEU A 25 -4.49 -2.13 -11.78
CA LEU A 25 -3.41 -2.88 -12.42
C LEU A 25 -3.93 -3.84 -13.48
N ALA A 26 -5.02 -4.57 -13.22
CA ALA A 26 -5.60 -5.50 -14.19
C ALA A 26 -6.01 -4.77 -15.47
N TYR A 27 -6.75 -3.68 -15.34
CA TYR A 27 -7.13 -2.85 -16.50
C TYR A 27 -5.90 -2.36 -17.27
N SER A 28 -4.92 -1.79 -16.56
CA SER A 28 -3.74 -1.22 -17.20
C SER A 28 -2.87 -2.26 -17.91
N VAL A 29 -2.78 -3.49 -17.37
CA VAL A 29 -2.00 -4.58 -17.99
C VAL A 29 -2.65 -5.04 -19.29
N ASP A 30 -3.97 -5.17 -19.33
CA ASP A 30 -4.64 -5.59 -20.56
C ASP A 30 -4.61 -4.49 -21.63
N ASP A 31 -4.83 -3.24 -21.24
CA ASP A 31 -4.73 -2.13 -22.19
C ASP A 31 -3.32 -1.94 -22.74
N VAL A 32 -2.27 -2.03 -21.91
CA VAL A 32 -0.88 -1.97 -22.39
C VAL A 32 -0.61 -3.07 -23.42
N ARG A 33 -1.18 -4.27 -23.23
CA ARG A 33 -1.04 -5.37 -24.19
C ARG A 33 -1.73 -5.04 -25.52
N LEU A 34 -2.94 -4.50 -25.48
CA LEU A 34 -3.69 -4.06 -26.66
C LEU A 34 -3.01 -2.88 -27.37
N SER A 35 -2.49 -1.92 -26.62
CA SER A 35 -1.72 -0.77 -27.10
C SER A 35 -0.42 -1.21 -27.78
N VAL A 36 0.30 -2.21 -27.24
CA VAL A 36 1.49 -2.77 -27.90
C VAL A 36 1.13 -3.51 -29.18
N ALA A 37 0.06 -4.33 -29.17
CA ALA A 37 -0.38 -5.06 -30.35
C ALA A 37 -0.82 -4.11 -31.49
N SER A 38 -1.64 -3.11 -31.15
CA SER A 38 -2.09 -2.08 -32.11
C SER A 38 -0.95 -1.19 -32.58
N GLY A 39 -0.02 -0.80 -31.71
CA GLY A 39 1.17 -0.02 -32.08
C GLY A 39 2.10 -0.78 -33.03
N LEU A 40 2.24 -2.10 -32.86
CA LEU A 40 3.01 -2.93 -33.79
C LEU A 40 2.35 -2.99 -35.17
N GLN A 41 1.03 -3.17 -35.23
CA GLN A 41 0.27 -3.15 -36.48
C GLN A 41 0.35 -1.78 -37.17
N ALA A 42 0.17 -0.70 -36.41
CA ALA A 42 0.28 0.67 -36.91
C ALA A 42 1.66 0.95 -37.53
N LYS A 43 2.73 0.39 -36.95
CA LYS A 43 4.08 0.46 -37.50
C LYS A 43 4.24 -0.31 -38.82
N ILE A 44 3.57 -1.46 -38.96
CA ILE A 44 3.57 -2.25 -40.21
C ILE A 44 2.82 -1.49 -41.31
N ASP A 45 1.72 -0.85 -40.95
CA ASP A 45 0.83 -0.14 -41.88
C ASP A 45 1.24 1.32 -42.14
N ASP A 46 2.35 1.78 -41.53
CA ASP A 46 2.86 3.16 -41.60
C ASP A 46 1.83 4.23 -41.19
N VAL A 47 1.04 3.94 -40.14
CA VAL A 47 0.04 4.85 -39.58
C VAL A 47 0.37 5.23 -38.12
N PRO A 48 -0.12 6.39 -37.63
CA PRO A 48 0.07 6.79 -36.23
C PRO A 48 -0.56 5.78 -35.25
N ALA A 49 0.18 5.41 -34.21
CA ALA A 49 -0.32 4.50 -33.19
C ALA A 49 -1.38 5.19 -32.29
N PRO A 50 -2.48 4.49 -31.97
CA PRO A 50 -3.41 4.96 -30.95
C PRO A 50 -2.73 4.97 -29.58
N HIS A 51 -3.04 5.97 -28.76
CA HIS A 51 -2.53 6.10 -27.38
C HIS A 51 -3.72 6.10 -26.42
N ASP A 52 -3.76 5.16 -25.47
CA ASP A 52 -4.71 5.21 -24.38
C ASP A 52 -4.11 5.88 -23.13
N TRP A 53 -4.54 7.10 -22.86
CA TRP A 53 -4.15 7.84 -21.66
C TRP A 53 -4.89 7.35 -20.41
N ALA A 54 -6.03 6.67 -20.56
CA ALA A 54 -6.82 6.18 -19.43
C ALA A 54 -6.09 5.06 -18.70
N ALA A 55 -5.53 4.09 -19.42
CA ALA A 55 -4.69 3.04 -18.84
C ALA A 55 -3.49 3.58 -18.08
N LEU A 56 -2.78 4.57 -18.63
CA LEU A 56 -1.68 5.22 -17.93
C LEU A 56 -2.15 5.91 -16.64
N GLY A 57 -3.29 6.61 -16.70
CA GLY A 57 -3.91 7.25 -15.54
C GLY A 57 -4.23 6.24 -14.43
N LEU A 58 -4.86 5.12 -14.79
CA LEU A 58 -5.21 4.05 -13.85
C LEU A 58 -3.98 3.36 -13.27
N LEU A 59 -2.94 3.13 -14.07
CA LEU A 59 -1.67 2.59 -13.60
C LEU A 59 -1.04 3.51 -12.53
N LEU A 60 -1.02 4.81 -12.79
CA LEU A 60 -0.51 5.82 -11.86
C LEU A 60 -1.34 5.87 -10.57
N VAL A 61 -2.67 5.76 -10.67
CA VAL A 61 -3.55 5.67 -9.50
C VAL A 61 -3.25 4.42 -8.69
N GLY A 62 -3.15 3.24 -9.32
CA GLY A 62 -2.79 1.99 -8.66
C GLY A 62 -1.44 2.07 -7.94
N ALA A 63 -0.41 2.60 -8.62
CA ALA A 63 0.91 2.82 -8.04
C ALA A 63 0.88 3.82 -6.87
N ALA A 64 0.10 4.90 -6.98
CA ALA A 64 -0.08 5.86 -5.90
C ALA A 64 -0.78 5.24 -4.68
N VAL A 65 -1.80 4.40 -4.88
CA VAL A 65 -2.46 3.67 -3.79
C VAL A 65 -1.48 2.73 -3.10
N ILE A 66 -0.67 1.98 -3.86
CA ILE A 66 0.41 1.14 -3.29
C ILE A 66 1.36 2.00 -2.47
N GLY A 67 1.86 3.10 -3.02
CA GLY A 67 2.75 4.02 -2.33
C GLY A 67 2.14 4.61 -1.05
N LEU A 68 0.83 4.91 -1.07
CA LEU A 68 0.08 5.42 0.06
C LEU A 68 -0.03 4.36 1.16
N VAL A 69 -0.44 3.13 0.86
CA VAL A 69 -0.55 2.06 1.88
C VAL A 69 0.83 1.67 2.41
N VAL A 70 1.85 1.63 1.55
CA VAL A 70 3.24 1.41 1.95
C VAL A 70 3.73 2.51 2.88
N ASN A 71 3.32 3.77 2.71
CA ASN A 71 3.74 4.90 3.55
C ASN A 71 2.76 5.27 4.68
N ALA A 72 1.59 4.62 4.76
CA ALA A 72 0.55 4.96 5.71
C ALA A 72 1.08 4.88 7.15
N ARG A 73 1.26 6.05 7.79
CA ARG A 73 1.71 6.17 9.19
C ARG A 73 0.61 5.82 10.19
N LEU A 74 -0.64 5.73 9.73
CA LEU A 74 -1.81 5.52 10.57
C LEU A 74 -1.83 4.10 11.14
N SER A 75 -1.68 3.06 10.32
CA SER A 75 -1.79 1.67 10.81
C SER A 75 -1.08 0.68 9.89
N PRO A 76 -0.36 -0.31 10.44
CA PRO A 76 0.24 -1.39 9.65
C PRO A 76 -0.81 -2.27 8.96
N LEU A 77 -2.07 -2.26 9.42
CA LEU A 77 -3.16 -3.01 8.78
C LEU A 77 -3.50 -2.50 7.37
N ALA A 78 -3.22 -1.22 7.08
CA ALA A 78 -3.48 -0.65 5.76
C ALA A 78 -2.66 -1.31 4.65
N SER A 79 -1.44 -1.77 4.94
CA SER A 79 -0.63 -2.53 3.99
C SER A 79 -0.69 -4.05 4.24
N LEU A 80 -0.90 -4.48 5.49
CA LEU A 80 -0.97 -5.92 5.80
C LEU A 80 -2.17 -6.59 5.13
N VAL A 81 -3.36 -5.98 5.19
CA VAL A 81 -4.58 -6.55 4.58
C VAL A 81 -4.41 -6.78 3.08
N PRO A 82 -4.08 -5.77 2.24
CA PRO A 82 -3.87 -6.01 0.81
C PRO A 82 -2.67 -6.92 0.55
N GLY A 83 -1.64 -6.89 1.39
CA GLY A 83 -0.49 -7.76 1.28
C GLY A 83 -0.83 -9.24 1.46
N VAL A 84 -1.55 -9.58 2.53
CA VAL A 84 -1.98 -10.95 2.83
C VAL A 84 -2.96 -11.44 1.78
N LEU A 85 -3.96 -10.64 1.40
CA LEU A 85 -4.96 -11.02 0.41
C LEU A 85 -4.32 -11.23 -0.98
N GLY A 86 -3.50 -10.28 -1.43
CA GLY A 86 -2.79 -10.39 -2.72
C GLY A 86 -1.77 -11.54 -2.72
N GLY A 87 -1.04 -11.72 -1.62
CA GLY A 87 -0.09 -12.82 -1.46
C GLY A 87 -0.77 -14.18 -1.47
N ALA A 88 -1.86 -14.35 -0.70
CA ALA A 88 -2.64 -15.58 -0.67
C ALA A 88 -3.25 -15.88 -2.04
N LEU A 89 -3.78 -14.87 -2.73
CA LEU A 89 -4.30 -15.00 -4.09
C LEU A 89 -3.21 -15.46 -5.07
N GLY A 90 -2.01 -14.87 -4.99
CA GLY A 90 -0.87 -15.26 -5.82
C GLY A 90 -0.41 -16.70 -5.56
N VAL A 91 -0.36 -17.11 -4.28
CA VAL A 91 -0.04 -18.49 -3.89
C VAL A 91 -1.11 -19.46 -4.41
N LEU A 92 -2.39 -19.11 -4.30
CA LEU A 92 -3.48 -19.95 -4.76
C LEU A 92 -3.44 -20.12 -6.29
N TRP A 93 -3.13 -19.06 -7.03
CA TRP A 93 -2.89 -19.14 -8.47
C TRP A 93 -1.72 -20.05 -8.85
N PHE A 94 -0.67 -20.09 -8.02
CA PHE A 94 0.49 -20.93 -8.24
C PHE A 94 0.21 -22.42 -7.92
N LEU A 95 -0.54 -22.69 -6.85
CA LEU A 95 -0.83 -24.05 -6.41
C LEU A 95 -2.02 -24.69 -7.13
N GLU A 96 -3.03 -23.90 -7.48
CA GLU A 96 -4.35 -24.36 -7.91
C GLU A 96 -4.83 -23.59 -9.16
N THR A 97 -3.97 -23.44 -10.17
CA THR A 97 -4.27 -22.65 -11.39
C THR A 97 -5.56 -23.10 -12.09
N ALA A 98 -5.80 -24.41 -12.21
CA ALA A 98 -6.98 -24.93 -12.89
C ALA A 98 -8.27 -24.58 -12.14
N TRP A 99 -8.26 -24.69 -10.81
CA TRP A 99 -9.37 -24.28 -9.96
C TRP A 99 -9.61 -22.77 -10.03
N MET A 100 -8.54 -21.97 -10.03
CA MET A 100 -8.65 -20.52 -10.15
C MET A 100 -9.28 -20.09 -11.49
N LEU A 101 -8.89 -20.73 -12.60
CA LEU A 101 -9.49 -20.47 -13.90
C LEU A 101 -10.99 -20.81 -13.92
N ASP A 102 -11.38 -21.94 -13.33
CA ASP A 102 -12.80 -22.35 -13.21
C ASP A 102 -13.62 -21.38 -12.35
N LYS A 103 -13.04 -20.85 -11.25
CA LYS A 103 -13.75 -19.98 -10.29
C LYS A 103 -13.71 -18.50 -10.61
N SER A 104 -12.89 -18.07 -11.56
CA SER A 104 -12.81 -16.67 -11.98
C SER A 104 -13.93 -16.32 -12.96
N THR A 105 -15.18 -16.56 -12.56
CA THR A 105 -16.36 -16.27 -13.39
C THR A 105 -16.63 -14.76 -13.50
N PRO A 106 -17.42 -14.31 -14.49
CA PRO A 106 -17.81 -12.91 -14.64
C PRO A 106 -18.48 -12.27 -13.41
N GLU A 107 -19.05 -13.10 -12.52
CA GLU A 107 -19.65 -12.65 -11.26
C GLU A 107 -18.60 -12.13 -10.27
N PHE A 108 -17.37 -12.67 -10.31
CA PHE A 108 -16.29 -12.31 -9.40
C PHE A 108 -15.26 -11.39 -10.05
N VAL A 109 -14.99 -11.59 -11.34
CA VAL A 109 -14.05 -10.77 -12.12
C VAL A 109 -14.78 -10.29 -13.36
N PRO A 110 -15.09 -8.98 -13.48
CA PRO A 110 -15.71 -8.43 -14.68
C PRO A 110 -14.94 -8.83 -15.94
N GLU A 111 -15.66 -9.06 -17.04
CA GLU A 111 -15.08 -9.56 -18.29
C GLU A 111 -13.94 -8.67 -18.80
N ASP A 112 -14.10 -7.35 -18.70
CA ASP A 112 -13.09 -6.35 -19.08
C ASP A 112 -11.80 -6.43 -18.25
N LEU A 113 -11.84 -7.04 -17.06
CA LEU A 113 -10.69 -7.20 -16.18
C LEU A 113 -10.11 -8.62 -16.22
N TYR A 114 -10.83 -9.58 -16.81
CA TYR A 114 -10.48 -11.00 -16.72
C TYR A 114 -9.10 -11.31 -17.32
N LEU A 115 -8.81 -10.77 -18.51
CA LEU A 115 -7.52 -10.98 -19.17
C LEU A 115 -6.36 -10.34 -18.40
N GLY A 116 -6.54 -9.10 -17.94
CA GLY A 116 -5.55 -8.41 -17.11
C GLY A 116 -5.29 -9.15 -15.79
N TYR A 117 -6.36 -9.57 -15.12
CA TYR A 117 -6.32 -10.34 -13.88
C TYR A 117 -5.58 -11.67 -14.04
N THR A 118 -5.94 -12.47 -15.04
CA THR A 118 -5.30 -13.78 -15.30
C THR A 118 -3.85 -13.61 -15.72
N ASN A 119 -3.51 -12.58 -16.51
CA ASN A 119 -2.14 -12.29 -16.91
C ASN A 119 -1.28 -11.84 -15.71
N MET A 120 -1.80 -10.98 -14.85
CA MET A 120 -1.12 -10.60 -13.60
C MET A 120 -0.88 -11.80 -12.69
N ALA A 121 -1.88 -12.69 -12.60
CA ALA A 121 -1.76 -13.91 -11.80
C ALA A 121 -0.70 -14.87 -12.38
N ALA A 122 -0.73 -15.13 -13.68
CA ALA A 122 0.22 -16.00 -14.37
C ALA A 122 1.67 -15.50 -14.26
N ASN A 123 1.88 -14.17 -14.26
CA ASN A 123 3.20 -13.57 -14.07
C ASN A 123 3.63 -13.41 -12.60
N GLY A 124 2.82 -13.88 -11.64
CA GLY A 124 3.12 -13.79 -10.21
C GLY A 124 3.03 -12.37 -9.64
N THR A 125 2.41 -11.42 -10.36
CA THR A 125 2.31 -10.01 -9.95
C THR A 125 1.60 -9.86 -8.60
N PHE A 126 0.50 -10.58 -8.38
CA PHE A 126 -0.19 -10.57 -7.08
C PHE A 126 0.70 -11.06 -5.94
N MET A 127 1.51 -12.10 -6.16
CA MET A 127 2.43 -12.63 -5.16
C MET A 127 3.52 -11.62 -4.82
N ILE A 128 4.15 -11.01 -5.83
CA ILE A 128 5.22 -10.01 -5.65
C ILE A 128 4.70 -8.79 -4.87
N ILE A 129 3.57 -8.21 -5.30
CA ILE A 129 2.97 -7.06 -4.62
C ILE A 129 2.53 -7.44 -3.21
N GLY A 130 1.91 -8.61 -3.05
CA GLY A 130 1.48 -9.14 -1.77
C GLY A 130 2.62 -9.22 -0.75
N VAL A 131 3.72 -9.87 -1.15
CA VAL A 131 4.93 -9.99 -0.33
C VAL A 131 5.52 -8.61 0.00
N ALA A 132 5.65 -7.72 -0.99
CA ALA A 132 6.17 -6.38 -0.76
C ALA A 132 5.35 -5.59 0.28
N LEU A 133 4.01 -5.69 0.22
CA LEU A 133 3.10 -5.04 1.16
C LEU A 133 3.14 -5.66 2.56
N VAL A 134 3.29 -6.99 2.66
CA VAL A 134 3.53 -7.69 3.94
C VAL A 134 4.84 -7.20 4.55
N VAL A 135 5.93 -7.19 3.79
CA VAL A 135 7.24 -6.71 4.26
C VAL A 135 7.15 -5.26 4.74
N ALA A 136 6.45 -4.38 3.99
CA ALA A 136 6.21 -3.00 4.39
C ALA A 136 5.44 -2.87 5.72
N SER A 137 4.58 -3.85 6.05
CA SER A 137 3.80 -3.85 7.30
C SER A 137 4.61 -4.24 8.55
N LEU A 138 5.76 -4.91 8.38
CA LEU A 138 6.57 -5.43 9.49
C LEU A 138 7.34 -4.35 10.26
N SER A 139 7.37 -3.10 9.78
CA SER A 139 8.08 -2.01 10.45
C SER A 139 7.61 -1.82 11.90
N PRO A 140 8.45 -2.09 12.93
CA PRO A 140 8.03 -2.09 14.33
C PRO A 140 7.48 -0.74 14.81
N ARG A 141 7.92 0.36 14.18
CA ARG A 141 7.46 1.73 14.46
C ARG A 141 5.97 1.93 14.18
N ARG A 142 5.35 1.10 13.34
CA ARG A 142 3.93 1.20 12.97
C ARG A 142 3.00 0.56 14.01
N TRP A 143 3.49 -0.50 14.65
CA TRP A 143 2.75 -1.23 15.68
C TRP A 143 2.74 -0.50 17.00
N ARG A 144 3.84 0.20 17.33
CA ARG A 144 3.89 1.03 18.53
C ARG A 144 2.98 2.23 18.35
N GLY A 145 1.94 2.33 19.17
CA GLY A 145 1.15 3.55 19.29
C GLY A 145 2.09 4.73 19.53
N THR A 146 1.80 5.90 18.96
CA THR A 146 2.42 7.13 19.42
C THR A 146 2.12 7.18 20.91
N ARG A 147 3.12 6.86 21.76
CA ARG A 147 3.02 7.23 23.16
C ARG A 147 2.79 8.72 23.09
N THR A 148 1.60 9.18 23.48
CA THR A 148 1.39 10.59 23.77
C THR A 148 2.61 10.96 24.58
N SER A 149 3.49 11.79 24.02
CA SER A 149 4.56 12.38 24.78
C SER A 149 3.82 13.04 25.92
N GLU A 150 3.87 12.42 27.10
CA GLU A 150 3.42 13.06 28.31
C GLU A 150 4.09 14.43 28.28
N PRO A 151 3.32 15.54 28.29
CA PRO A 151 3.89 16.86 28.08
C PRO A 151 5.06 16.94 29.04
N ALA A 152 6.26 17.10 28.50
CA ALA A 152 7.47 17.11 29.29
C ALA A 152 7.18 18.09 30.41
N THR A 153 7.02 17.57 31.64
CA THR A 153 6.82 18.41 32.81
C THR A 153 7.94 19.41 32.72
N SER A 154 7.61 20.68 32.46
CA SER A 154 8.60 21.73 32.33
C SER A 154 9.59 21.52 33.48
N PRO A 155 10.91 21.44 33.23
CA PRO A 155 11.85 21.30 34.31
C PRO A 155 11.48 22.36 35.34
N ALA A 156 11.15 21.92 36.56
CA ALA A 156 10.67 22.80 37.60
C ALA A 156 11.63 24.00 37.68
N PRO A 157 11.14 25.25 37.76
CA PRO A 157 12.01 26.41 37.86
C PRO A 157 13.06 26.12 38.94
N ILE A 158 14.34 26.18 38.58
CA ILE A 158 15.42 25.99 39.53
C ILE A 158 15.21 27.07 40.60
N ALA A 159 14.71 26.67 41.77
CA ALA A 159 14.51 27.59 42.86
C ALA A 159 15.88 28.18 43.24
N PRO A 160 15.98 29.50 43.47
CA PRO A 160 17.22 30.10 43.92
C PRO A 160 17.71 29.35 45.17
N ARG A 161 18.93 28.83 45.10
CA ARG A 161 19.56 28.15 46.25
C ARG A 161 19.65 29.19 47.37
N LYS A 162 18.97 28.97 48.50
CA LYS A 162 19.21 29.80 49.68
C LYS A 162 20.67 29.61 50.09
N PRO A 163 21.45 30.69 50.29
CA PRO A 163 22.79 30.59 50.84
C PRO A 163 22.76 29.80 52.14
N GLY A 164 23.70 28.86 52.28
CA GLY A 164 23.86 28.11 53.52
C GLY A 164 24.29 29.06 54.64
N PRO A 165 23.91 28.80 55.91
CA PRO A 165 24.48 29.54 57.03
C PRO A 165 25.99 29.25 57.08
N GLY A 166 26.82 30.22 56.68
CA GLY A 166 28.29 30.10 56.64
C GLY A 166 28.95 30.47 55.30
N GLU A 167 28.19 30.87 54.28
CA GLU A 167 28.79 31.55 53.12
C GLU A 167 29.03 33.02 53.48
N ASP A 168 30.10 33.23 54.25
CA ASP A 168 30.56 34.56 54.64
C ASP A 168 31.07 35.30 53.40
N VAL A 169 30.44 36.44 53.12
CA VAL A 169 30.88 37.40 52.12
C VAL A 169 32.24 37.94 52.57
N VAL A 170 33.30 37.47 51.94
CA VAL A 170 34.62 38.11 52.05
C VAL A 170 34.58 39.37 51.20
N GLU A 171 34.21 40.49 51.81
CA GLU A 171 34.44 41.82 51.23
C GLU A 171 35.95 42.11 51.23
N ALA A 172 36.46 42.54 50.09
CA ALA A 172 37.83 43.03 49.88
C ALA A 172 37.81 44.51 49.51
#